data_AF-A0A9P0P9Z9-F1
#
_entry.id   AF-A0A9P0P9Z9-F1
#
_cell.length_a   1.000
_cell.length_b   1.000
_cell.length_c   1.000
_cell.angle_alpha   90.00
_cell.angle_beta   90.00
_cell.angle_gamma   90.00
#
_symmetry.space_group_name_H-M   'P 1'
#
loop_
_entity.id
_entity.type
_entity.pdbx_description
1 polymer ?
#
loop_
_entity_poly.entity_id
_entity_poly.type
_entity_poly.pdbx_seq_one_letter_code
_entity_poly.pdbx_strand_id
1 'polypeptide(L)'
;MNQDCATCYKLIGTSQEHILCSKCLKSHHANCVNLTTKDIGYFAENGDNKWVCSACCRRGRVTRSNSSSSSTSARPAVSPHRSDEATASDPLALILCQLSTMANDIRDIKNSQAQLSNDVSHCMSLLQQHSASIVRHDELISNCEASIQQLQSAQASILSNISNVEY
;
A
#
# COMPACT_ATOMS: atom_id res chain seq x y z
N MET A 1 8.04 20.97 -24.24
CA MET A 1 8.08 20.94 -22.76
C MET A 1 7.67 19.55 -22.35
N ASN A 2 8.56 18.77 -21.72
CA ASN A 2 8.20 17.45 -21.22
C ASN A 2 7.42 17.65 -19.91
N GLN A 3 6.18 17.16 -19.86
CA GLN A 3 5.37 17.19 -18.64
C GLN A 3 5.50 15.85 -17.91
N ASP A 4 5.63 15.88 -16.59
CA ASP A 4 5.67 14.68 -15.76
C ASP A 4 4.26 14.28 -15.33
N CYS A 5 4.02 12.97 -15.23
CA CYS A 5 2.78 12.45 -14.68
C CYS A 5 2.70 12.72 -13.18
N ALA A 6 1.62 13.38 -12.74
CA ALA A 6 1.43 13.70 -11.33
C ALA A 6 1.08 12.50 -10.42
N THR A 7 0.91 11.30 -10.97
CA THR A 7 0.68 10.06 -10.20
C THR A 7 1.96 9.27 -10.01
N CYS A 8 2.72 9.04 -11.09
CA CYS A 8 3.90 8.17 -11.06
C CYS A 8 5.24 8.91 -11.21
N TYR A 9 5.21 10.24 -11.41
CA TYR A 9 6.36 11.11 -11.59
C TYR A 9 7.28 10.74 -12.78
N LYS A 10 6.78 9.92 -13.71
CA LYS A 10 7.47 9.60 -14.97
C LYS A 10 7.05 10.58 -16.07
N LEU A 11 7.97 10.81 -17.01
CA LEU A 11 7.74 11.67 -18.18
C LEU A 11 6.53 11.18 -19.00
N ILE A 12 5.69 12.12 -19.43
CA ILE A 12 4.63 11.90 -20.41
C ILE A 12 5.26 12.08 -21.79
N GLY A 13 5.48 10.97 -22.48
CA GLY A 13 5.96 11.00 -23.87
C GLY A 13 4.90 11.53 -24.83
N THR A 14 5.33 12.02 -26.00
CA THR A 14 4.43 12.51 -27.06
C THR A 14 3.49 11.45 -27.63
N SER A 15 3.83 10.17 -27.47
CA SER A 15 3.05 9.01 -27.93
C SER A 15 2.20 8.36 -26.82
N GLN A 16 2.27 8.83 -25.58
CA GLN A 16 1.50 8.25 -24.48
C GLN A 16 0.17 8.99 -24.32
N GLU A 17 -0.92 8.22 -24.29
CA GLU A 17 -2.23 8.74 -23.92
C GLU A 17 -2.19 9.34 -22.52
N HIS A 18 -2.54 10.61 -22.43
CA HIS A 18 -2.55 11.36 -21.18
C HIS A 18 -3.80 12.23 -21.11
N ILE A 19 -4.13 12.63 -19.89
CA ILE A 19 -5.24 13.52 -19.61
C ILE A 19 -4.83 14.62 -18.64
N LEU A 20 -5.42 15.79 -18.81
CA LEU A 20 -5.25 16.94 -17.92
C LEU A 20 -6.41 17.01 -16.93
N CYS A 21 -6.09 17.12 -15.64
CA CYS A 21 -7.10 17.38 -14.63
C CYS A 21 -7.64 18.80 -14.78
N SER A 22 -8.95 18.94 -14.94
CA SER A 22 -9.58 20.26 -15.13
C SER A 22 -9.47 21.20 -13.94
N LYS A 23 -9.23 20.65 -12.73
CA LYS A 23 -9.12 21.45 -11.50
C LYS A 23 -7.70 21.86 -11.16
N CYS A 24 -6.72 20.96 -11.29
CA CYS A 24 -5.33 21.25 -10.90
C CYS A 24 -4.39 21.39 -12.09
N LEU A 25 -4.88 21.21 -13.31
CA LEU A 25 -4.13 21.31 -14.58
C LEU A 25 -2.90 20.40 -14.64
N LYS A 26 -2.84 19.40 -13.75
CA LYS A 26 -1.77 18.39 -13.77
C LYS A 26 -2.08 17.32 -14.79
N SER A 27 -1.04 16.88 -15.49
CA SER A 27 -1.11 15.82 -16.47
C SER A 27 -0.94 14.45 -15.83
N HIS A 28 -1.70 13.47 -16.31
CA HIS A 28 -1.64 12.10 -15.85
C HIS A 28 -1.62 11.15 -17.04
N HIS A 29 -0.81 10.09 -16.99
CA HIS A 29 -0.96 8.98 -17.95
C HIS A 29 -2.34 8.37 -17.80
N ALA A 30 -3.02 8.07 -18.92
CA ALA A 30 -4.34 7.44 -18.90
C ALA A 30 -4.35 6.18 -18.02
N ASN A 31 -3.34 5.33 -18.16
CA ASN A 31 -3.15 4.12 -17.34
C ASN A 31 -2.92 4.40 -15.85
N CYS A 32 -2.26 5.50 -15.49
CA CYS A 32 -2.04 5.86 -14.08
C CYS A 32 -3.31 6.33 -13.38
N VAL A 33 -4.37 6.64 -14.14
CA VAL A 33 -5.67 7.10 -13.61
C VAL A 33 -6.85 6.26 -14.11
N ASN A 34 -6.58 5.10 -14.70
CA ASN A 34 -7.55 4.11 -15.16
C ASN A 34 -8.51 4.60 -16.24
N LEU A 35 -8.00 5.40 -17.16
CA LEU A 35 -8.73 5.76 -18.35
C LEU A 35 -8.27 4.86 -19.50
N THR A 36 -9.22 4.34 -20.24
CA THR A 36 -9.00 3.68 -21.52
C THR A 36 -8.90 4.73 -22.63
N THR A 37 -8.36 4.35 -23.79
CA THR A 37 -8.38 5.18 -25.00
C THR A 37 -9.78 5.71 -25.33
N LYS A 38 -10.82 4.90 -25.08
CA LYS A 38 -12.22 5.32 -25.30
C LYS A 38 -12.64 6.41 -24.32
N ASP A 39 -12.23 6.33 -23.07
CA ASP A 39 -12.51 7.36 -22.06
C ASP A 39 -11.77 8.66 -22.41
N ILE A 40 -10.52 8.56 -22.85
CA ILE A 40 -9.74 9.71 -23.33
C ILE A 40 -10.42 10.37 -24.53
N GLY A 41 -10.84 9.57 -25.52
CA GLY A 41 -11.59 10.05 -26.69
C GLY A 41 -12.90 10.74 -26.28
N TYR A 42 -13.65 10.13 -25.34
CA TYR A 42 -14.85 10.72 -24.78
C TYR A 42 -14.59 12.09 -24.14
N PHE A 43 -13.51 12.25 -23.37
CA PHE A 43 -13.19 13.55 -22.76
C PHE A 43 -12.68 14.58 -23.77
N ALA A 44 -12.00 14.15 -24.83
CA ALA A 44 -11.55 15.04 -25.91
C ALA A 44 -12.72 15.53 -26.78
N GLU A 45 -13.68 14.66 -27.09
CA GLU A 45 -14.83 14.97 -27.96
C GLU A 45 -15.92 15.78 -27.24
N ASN A 46 -16.10 15.59 -25.93
CA ASN A 46 -17.15 16.27 -25.16
C ASN A 46 -16.70 17.61 -24.53
N GLY A 47 -15.59 18.17 -25.02
CA GLY A 47 -15.03 19.43 -24.59
C GLY A 47 -14.14 19.29 -23.35
N ASP A 48 -12.92 19.82 -23.48
CA ASP A 48 -11.93 19.94 -22.41
C ASP A 48 -12.60 20.34 -21.09
N ASN A 49 -12.17 19.72 -20.00
CA ASN A 49 -12.40 20.15 -18.60
C ASN A 49 -13.39 19.35 -17.73
N LYS A 50 -13.88 18.18 -18.15
CA LYS A 50 -14.71 17.35 -17.24
C LYS A 50 -13.92 16.40 -16.36
N TRP A 51 -12.77 15.91 -16.80
CA TRP A 51 -12.03 14.94 -16.00
C TRP A 51 -11.34 15.62 -14.81
N VAL A 52 -11.65 15.14 -13.61
CA VAL A 52 -11.09 15.62 -12.34
C VAL A 52 -10.31 14.47 -11.72
N CYS A 53 -9.03 14.69 -11.39
CA CYS A 53 -8.22 13.66 -10.76
C CYS A 53 -8.74 13.31 -9.35
N SER A 54 -8.44 12.10 -8.88
CA SER A 54 -8.89 11.58 -7.59
C SER A 54 -8.58 12.52 -6.41
N ALA A 55 -7.40 13.15 -6.39
CA ALA A 55 -7.02 14.13 -5.38
C ALA A 55 -7.94 15.37 -5.37
N CYS A 56 -8.31 15.87 -6.55
CA CYS A 56 -9.23 17.00 -6.71
C CYS A 56 -10.68 16.61 -6.45
N CYS A 57 -11.10 15.38 -6.78
CA CYS A 57 -12.40 14.85 -6.38
C CYS A 57 -12.52 14.74 -4.85
N ARG A 58 -11.48 14.25 -4.14
CA ARG A 58 -11.46 14.16 -2.67
C ARG A 58 -11.57 15.54 -2.00
N ARG A 59 -10.93 16.58 -2.52
CA ARG A 59 -11.04 17.96 -1.99
C ARG A 59 -12.45 18.54 -2.13
N GLY A 60 -13.17 18.22 -3.20
CA GLY A 60 -14.57 18.68 -3.38
C GLY A 60 -15.58 18.03 -2.43
N ARG A 61 -15.21 16.95 -1.73
CA ARG A 61 -16.03 16.31 -0.69
C ARG A 61 -16.06 17.13 0.61
N VAL A 62 -14.96 17.79 0.95
CA VAL A 62 -14.80 18.51 2.24
C VAL A 62 -15.73 19.74 2.32
N THR A 63 -16.00 20.40 1.20
CA THR A 63 -16.85 21.60 1.17
C THR A 63 -18.35 21.32 1.24
N ARG A 64 -18.79 20.06 1.07
CA ARG A 64 -20.22 19.67 1.17
C ARG A 64 -20.60 19.00 2.49
N SER A 65 -19.64 18.58 3.31
CA SER A 65 -19.91 17.85 4.56
C SER A 65 -19.83 18.72 5.82
N ASN A 66 -19.65 20.05 5.70
CA ASN A 66 -19.55 20.95 6.85
C ASN A 66 -20.82 21.78 7.10
N SER A 67 -21.99 21.18 6.91
CA SER A 67 -23.28 21.71 7.37
C SER A 67 -23.62 21.10 8.73
N SER A 68 -22.80 21.42 9.74
CA SER A 68 -23.15 21.21 11.14
C SER A 68 -22.97 22.54 11.87
N SER A 69 -24.10 23.06 12.32
CA SER A 69 -24.31 24.31 13.02
C SER A 69 -23.44 24.42 14.27
N SER A 70 -22.71 25.54 14.40
CA SER A 70 -22.28 26.05 15.70
C SER A 70 -22.17 27.57 15.61
N SER A 71 -23.16 28.22 16.24
CA SER A 71 -23.32 29.65 16.39
C SER A 71 -22.27 30.20 17.38
N THR A 72 -21.61 31.31 17.07
CA THR A 72 -21.55 32.52 17.94
C THR A 72 -20.72 33.66 17.30
N SER A 73 -21.44 34.73 16.96
CA SER A 73 -21.13 36.16 17.21
C SER A 73 -19.78 36.80 16.79
N ALA A 74 -19.79 37.56 15.68
CA ALA A 74 -19.46 39.00 15.61
C ALA A 74 -19.54 39.52 14.14
N ARG A 75 -20.07 40.75 13.95
CA ARG A 75 -20.47 41.45 12.69
C ARG A 75 -19.50 42.66 12.43
N PRO A 76 -19.60 43.49 11.36
CA PRO A 76 -19.93 43.34 9.93
C PRO A 76 -18.89 43.99 8.93
N ALA A 77 -19.22 43.89 7.63
CA ALA A 77 -18.81 44.72 6.47
C ALA A 77 -17.56 44.20 5.71
N VAL A 78 -17.57 43.93 4.39
CA VAL A 78 -18.19 44.62 3.24
C VAL A 78 -18.48 43.58 2.13
N SER A 79 -19.57 43.75 1.38
CA SER A 79 -19.81 43.10 0.07
C SER A 79 -19.66 44.19 -1.00
N PRO A 80 -19.17 43.92 -2.23
CA PRO A 80 -19.99 43.18 -3.18
C PRO A 80 -19.26 42.28 -4.20
N HIS A 81 -20.05 41.38 -4.78
CA HIS A 81 -20.03 40.94 -6.19
C HIS A 81 -19.42 39.58 -6.58
N ARG A 82 -20.30 38.75 -7.17
CA ARG A 82 -20.10 37.62 -8.11
C ARG A 82 -19.38 36.39 -7.50
N SER A 83 -20.06 35.27 -7.31
CA SER A 83 -20.51 34.44 -8.43
C SER A 83 -21.70 33.57 -8.03
N ASP A 84 -22.88 33.90 -8.55
CA ASP A 84 -23.90 32.89 -8.83
C ASP A 84 -23.36 32.02 -9.97
N GLU A 85 -22.70 30.93 -9.61
CA GLU A 85 -22.65 29.75 -10.45
C GLU A 85 -22.49 28.57 -9.50
N ALA A 86 -23.62 28.15 -8.94
CA ALA A 86 -23.78 26.77 -8.56
C ALA A 86 -23.55 25.96 -9.84
N THR A 87 -22.29 25.63 -10.13
CA THR A 87 -21.92 24.68 -11.17
C THR A 87 -22.65 23.40 -10.77
N ALA A 88 -23.79 23.14 -11.42
CA ALA A 88 -24.52 21.91 -11.30
C ALA A 88 -23.51 20.83 -11.67
N SER A 89 -22.86 20.27 -10.65
CA SER A 89 -21.87 19.24 -10.82
C SER A 89 -22.63 18.09 -11.43
N ASP A 90 -22.41 17.86 -12.72
CA ASP A 90 -23.07 16.82 -13.49
C ASP A 90 -23.07 15.54 -12.64
N PRO A 91 -24.24 15.07 -12.16
CA PRO A 91 -24.32 13.94 -11.26
C PRO A 91 -23.69 12.70 -11.88
N LEU A 92 -23.67 12.59 -13.21
CA LEU A 92 -22.96 11.54 -13.93
C LEU A 92 -21.44 11.67 -13.79
N ALA A 93 -20.89 12.89 -13.90
CA ALA A 93 -19.45 13.11 -13.70
C ALA A 93 -19.00 12.78 -12.27
N LEU A 94 -19.86 13.04 -11.28
CA LEU A 94 -19.60 12.63 -9.88
C LEU A 94 -19.62 11.11 -9.71
N ILE A 95 -20.60 10.41 -10.30
CA ILE A 95 -20.70 8.95 -10.26
C ILE A 95 -19.49 8.32 -10.97
N LEU A 96 -19.09 8.84 -12.13
CA LEU A 96 -17.90 8.37 -12.86
C LEU A 96 -16.62 8.56 -12.04
N CYS A 97 -16.47 9.67 -11.32
CA CYS A 97 -15.32 9.85 -10.42
C CYS A 97 -15.35 8.88 -9.22
N GLN A 98 -16.54 8.54 -8.71
CA GLN A 98 -16.67 7.54 -7.65
C GLN A 98 -16.29 6.14 -8.14
N LEU A 99 -16.78 5.74 -9.31
CA LEU A 99 -16.45 4.45 -9.93
C LEU A 99 -14.96 4.32 -10.21
N SER A 100 -14.31 5.36 -10.74
CA SER A 100 -12.87 5.33 -10.99
C SER A 100 -12.04 5.28 -9.70
N THR A 101 -12.51 5.93 -8.64
CA THR A 101 -11.87 5.84 -7.32
C THR A 101 -12.00 4.43 -6.74
N MET A 102 -13.20 3.83 -6.77
CA MET A 102 -13.40 2.45 -6.31
C MET A 102 -12.59 1.45 -7.12
N ALA A 103 -12.48 1.63 -8.43
CA ALA A 103 -11.65 0.77 -9.28
C ALA A 103 -10.16 0.85 -8.93
N ASN A 104 -9.65 2.04 -8.56
CA ASN A 104 -8.29 2.19 -8.03
C ASN A 104 -8.13 1.50 -6.68
N ASP A 105 -9.04 1.76 -5.73
CA ASP A 105 -8.98 1.18 -4.40
C ASP A 105 -9.02 -0.36 -4.45
N ILE A 106 -9.86 -0.96 -5.31
CA ILE A 106 -9.91 -2.42 -5.54
C ILE A 106 -8.57 -2.96 -6.04
N ARG A 107 -7.89 -2.24 -6.94
CA ARG A 107 -6.58 -2.67 -7.45
C ARG A 107 -5.52 -2.60 -6.36
N ASP A 108 -5.51 -1.54 -5.57
CA ASP A 108 -4.53 -1.36 -4.50
C ASP A 108 -4.71 -2.44 -3.43
N ILE A 109 -5.97 -2.80 -3.10
CA ILE A 109 -6.29 -3.93 -2.24
C ILE A 109 -5.80 -5.24 -2.84
N LYS A 110 -6.04 -5.49 -4.13
CA LYS A 110 -5.59 -6.71 -4.81
C LYS A 110 -4.07 -6.84 -4.79
N ASN A 111 -3.35 -5.76 -5.06
CA ASN A 111 -1.88 -5.73 -5.03
C ASN A 111 -1.36 -5.98 -3.60
N SER A 112 -1.99 -5.35 -2.61
CA SER A 112 -1.64 -5.53 -1.19
C SER A 112 -1.90 -6.98 -0.75
N GLN A 113 -3.00 -7.59 -1.16
CA GLN A 113 -3.31 -9.00 -0.88
C GLN A 113 -2.28 -9.95 -1.50
N ALA A 114 -1.88 -9.70 -2.76
CA ALA A 114 -0.85 -10.52 -3.42
C ALA A 114 0.49 -10.43 -2.67
N GLN A 115 0.90 -9.23 -2.25
CA GLN A 115 2.10 -9.05 -1.45
C GLN A 115 2.00 -9.78 -0.11
N LEU A 116 0.89 -9.61 0.60
CA LEU A 116 0.69 -10.25 1.91
C LEU A 116 0.70 -11.78 1.79
N SER A 117 0.13 -12.33 0.72
CA SER A 117 0.19 -13.78 0.43
C SER A 117 1.63 -14.27 0.23
N ASN A 118 2.47 -13.50 -0.45
CA ASN A 118 3.89 -13.82 -0.63
C ASN A 118 4.63 -13.76 0.70
N ASP A 119 4.39 -12.73 1.50
CA ASP A 119 5.03 -12.54 2.82
C ASP A 119 4.67 -13.68 3.78
N VAL A 120 3.40 -14.11 3.80
CA VAL A 120 2.94 -15.27 4.58
C VAL A 120 3.62 -16.55 4.12
N SER A 121 3.72 -16.77 2.80
CA SER A 121 4.40 -17.95 2.25
C SER A 121 5.89 -17.97 2.62
N HIS A 122 6.56 -16.82 2.58
CA HIS A 122 7.95 -16.68 3.01
C HIS A 122 8.12 -16.95 4.51
N CYS A 123 7.24 -16.39 5.35
CA CYS A 123 7.24 -16.63 6.79
C CYS A 123 7.08 -18.12 7.11
N MET A 124 6.16 -18.81 6.44
CA MET A 124 5.97 -20.25 6.60
C MET A 124 7.24 -21.05 6.25
N SER A 125 7.94 -20.68 5.18
CA SER A 125 9.21 -21.31 4.81
C SER A 125 10.28 -21.10 5.88
N LEU A 126 10.38 -19.90 6.46
CA LEU A 126 11.32 -19.62 7.55
C LEU A 126 10.97 -20.44 8.79
N LEU A 127 9.70 -20.49 9.18
CA LEU A 127 9.26 -21.29 10.33
C LEU A 127 9.61 -22.78 10.16
N GLN A 128 9.40 -23.35 8.97
CA GLN A 128 9.80 -24.72 8.68
C GLN A 128 11.32 -24.92 8.77
N GLN A 129 12.11 -23.99 8.23
CA GLN A 129 13.57 -24.04 8.33
C GLN A 129 14.06 -23.97 9.78
N HIS A 130 13.50 -23.05 10.57
CA HIS A 130 13.84 -22.90 11.99
C HIS A 130 13.43 -24.13 12.79
N SER A 131 12.24 -24.69 12.53
CA SER A 131 11.79 -25.93 13.16
C SER A 131 12.75 -27.10 12.88
N ALA A 132 13.18 -27.27 11.63
CA ALA A 132 14.18 -28.29 11.27
C ALA A 132 15.54 -28.05 11.95
N SER A 133 15.93 -26.78 12.14
CA SER A 133 17.16 -26.44 12.86
C SER A 133 17.09 -26.77 14.35
N ILE A 134 15.94 -26.55 14.98
CA ILE A 134 15.72 -26.89 16.39
C ILE A 134 15.86 -28.40 16.59
N VAL A 135 15.19 -29.20 15.76
CA VAL A 135 15.30 -30.68 15.82
C VAL A 135 16.76 -31.13 15.68
N ARG A 136 17.53 -30.55 14.76
CA ARG A 136 18.96 -30.86 14.61
C ARG A 136 19.77 -30.50 15.85
N HIS A 137 19.49 -29.35 16.46
CA HIS A 137 20.19 -28.94 17.68
C HIS A 137 19.85 -29.85 18.86
N ASP A 138 18.59 -30.28 18.99
CA ASP A 138 18.18 -31.25 20.01
C ASP A 138 18.93 -32.58 19.85
N GLU A 139 19.06 -33.09 18.62
CA GLU A 139 19.86 -34.30 18.35
C GLU A 139 21.34 -34.13 18.73
N LEU A 140 21.94 -32.98 18.42
CA LEU A 140 23.33 -32.69 18.81
C LEU A 140 23.49 -32.61 20.33
N ILE A 141 22.53 -32.01 21.04
CA ILE A 141 22.52 -31.94 22.50
C ILE A 141 22.44 -33.35 23.08
N SER A 142 21.51 -34.19 22.63
CA SER A 142 21.40 -35.58 23.10
C SER A 142 22.68 -36.39 22.87
N ASN A 143 23.35 -36.21 21.73
CA ASN A 143 24.63 -36.88 21.44
C ASN A 143 25.75 -36.40 22.37
N CYS A 144 25.81 -35.10 22.68
CA CYS A 144 26.75 -34.53 23.64
C CYS A 144 26.50 -35.08 25.05
N GLU A 145 25.24 -35.15 25.49
CA GLU A 145 24.86 -35.71 26.79
C GLU A 145 25.29 -37.18 26.91
N ALA A 146 25.05 -37.99 25.88
CA ALA A 146 25.50 -39.39 25.84
C ALA A 146 27.03 -39.51 25.93
N SER A 147 27.76 -38.65 25.21
CA SER A 147 29.22 -38.62 25.24
C SER A 147 29.77 -38.25 26.63
N ILE A 148 29.13 -37.27 27.29
CA ILE A 148 29.47 -36.89 28.68
C ILE A 148 29.27 -38.07 29.63
N GLN A 149 28.14 -38.78 29.53
CA GLN A 149 27.87 -39.95 30.37
C GLN A 149 28.89 -41.08 30.17
N GLN A 150 29.30 -41.32 28.93
CA GLN A 150 30.35 -42.31 28.62
C GLN A 150 31.69 -41.92 29.24
N LEU A 151 32.09 -40.65 29.12
CA LEU A 151 33.33 -40.14 29.71
C LEU A 151 33.31 -40.21 31.24
N GLN A 152 32.19 -39.87 31.87
CA GLN A 152 32.01 -39.99 33.33
C GLN A 152 32.12 -41.45 33.79
N SER A 153 31.53 -42.38 33.04
CA SER A 153 31.61 -43.81 33.34
C SER A 153 33.05 -44.33 33.21
N ALA A 154 33.76 -43.95 32.15
CA ALA A 154 35.16 -44.30 31.94
C ALA A 154 36.06 -43.73 33.07
N GLN A 155 35.83 -42.48 33.46
CA GLN A 155 36.54 -41.85 34.59
C GLN A 155 36.32 -42.63 35.89
N ALA A 156 35.07 -43.00 36.20
CA ALA A 156 34.75 -43.78 37.39
C ALA A 156 35.45 -45.16 37.41
N SER A 157 35.47 -45.86 36.27
CA SER A 157 36.20 -47.13 36.14
C SER A 157 37.70 -46.98 36.37
N ILE A 158 38.32 -45.92 35.82
CA ILE A 158 39.75 -45.65 36.02
C ILE A 158 40.05 -45.37 37.50
N LEU A 159 39.25 -44.53 38.16
CA LEU A 159 39.42 -44.21 39.58
C LEU A 159 39.29 -45.47 40.46
N SER A 160 38.33 -46.35 40.16
CA SER A 160 38.20 -47.64 40.86
C SER A 160 39.41 -48.54 40.66
N ASN A 161 39.98 -48.59 39.45
CA ASN A 161 41.16 -49.40 39.17
C ASN A 161 42.40 -48.89 39.90
N ILE A 162 42.61 -47.57 39.95
CA ILE A 162 43.73 -46.95 40.70
C ILE A 162 43.62 -47.31 42.19
N SER A 163 42.43 -47.18 42.77
CA SER A 163 42.16 -47.55 44.17
C SER A 163 42.49 -49.00 44.50
N ASN A 164 42.38 -49.92 43.54
CA ASN A 164 42.65 -51.35 43.73
C ASN A 164 44.14 -51.71 43.62
N VAL A 165 44.98 -50.83 43.07
CA VAL A 165 46.43 -51.05 42.89
C VAL A 165 47.24 -50.55 44.09
N GLU A 166 46.67 -49.65 44.91
CA GLU A 166 47.34 -49.05 46.07
C GLU A 166 47.26 -49.88 47.38
N TYR A 167 46.68 -51.10 47.34
CA TYR A 167 46.61 -52.07 48.45
C TYR A 167 47.28 -53.39 48.09
#